data_AF-A0A5B7BLB6-F1
#
_entry.id   AF-A0A5B7BLB6-F1
#
_cell.length_a   1.000
_cell.length_b   1.000
_cell.length_c   1.000
_cell.angle_alpha   90.00
_cell.angle_beta   90.00
_cell.angle_gamma   90.00
#
_symmetry.space_group_name_H-M   'P 1'
#
loop_
_entity.id
_entity.type
_entity.pdbx_description
1 polymer ?
#
loop_
_entity_poly.entity_id
_entity_poly.type
_entity_poly.pdbx_seq_one_letter_code
_entity_poly.pdbx_strand_id
1 'polypeptide(L)'
;MAIRVFLLLLFLSYSNLSFSLYEDQVGLMDWHQQYIGKVKHAVFHTQKAGRKRVVVSTEENVVASLDLRRGEIFWRHVLGTNDAIDEIDIALGKYVITLSSEGSILRAWNLPDGQMVWESFLPGSNPSKSLLSISTNLKVDKDSLILIYSNGCLHAV
;
A
#
# COMPACT_ATOMS: atom_id res chain seq x y z
N MET A 1 5.69 -26.80 49.96
CA MET A 1 6.88 -26.57 49.13
C MET A 1 6.90 -27.46 47.89
N ALA A 2 6.84 -28.80 48.03
CA ALA A 2 6.95 -29.74 46.90
C ALA A 2 5.93 -29.55 45.76
N ILE A 3 4.65 -29.31 46.06
CA ILE A 3 3.59 -29.08 45.04
C ILE A 3 3.86 -27.84 44.18
N ARG A 4 4.40 -26.76 44.77
CA ARG A 4 4.73 -25.55 44.02
C ARG A 4 5.91 -25.77 43.07
N VAL A 5 6.91 -26.54 43.51
CA VAL A 5 8.05 -26.94 42.67
C VAL A 5 7.60 -27.84 41.54
N PHE A 6 6.70 -28.80 41.81
CA PHE A 6 6.14 -29.69 40.80
C PHE A 6 5.36 -28.92 39.71
N LEU A 7 4.50 -27.98 40.11
CA LEU A 7 3.76 -27.13 39.16
C LEU A 7 4.68 -26.24 38.32
N LEU A 8 5.78 -25.74 38.89
CA LEU A 8 6.77 -24.92 38.18
C LEU A 8 7.51 -25.75 37.13
N LEU A 9 7.95 -26.96 37.48
CA LEU A 9 8.58 -27.89 36.53
C LEU A 9 7.63 -28.30 35.40
N LEU A 10 6.35 -28.52 35.72
CA LEU A 10 5.33 -28.79 34.72
C LEU A 10 5.21 -27.60 33.74
N PHE A 11 5.13 -26.37 34.25
CA PHE A 11 5.07 -25.16 33.43
C PHE A 11 6.30 -24.99 32.52
N LEU A 12 7.52 -25.20 33.04
CA LEU A 12 8.74 -25.18 32.22
C LEU A 12 8.75 -26.28 31.16
N SER A 13 8.22 -27.47 31.45
CA SER A 13 8.12 -28.56 30.47
C SER A 13 7.12 -28.28 29.33
N TYR A 14 6.15 -27.39 29.56
CA TYR A 14 5.20 -26.92 28.54
C TYR A 14 5.68 -25.68 27.78
N SER A 15 6.83 -25.10 28.13
CA SER A 15 7.41 -24.00 27.35
C SER A 15 8.03 -24.54 26.06
N ASN A 16 7.53 -24.06 24.91
CA ASN A 16 8.12 -24.39 23.62
C ASN A 16 9.46 -23.65 23.49
N LEU A 17 10.53 -24.39 23.21
CA LEU A 17 11.80 -23.79 22.82
C LEU A 17 11.62 -23.15 21.44
N SER A 18 11.63 -21.82 21.38
CA SER A 18 11.69 -21.11 20.10
C SER A 18 13.14 -21.06 19.63
N PHE A 19 13.45 -21.73 18.52
CA PHE A 19 14.74 -21.56 17.85
C PHE A 19 14.71 -20.25 17.04
N SER A 20 15.55 -19.30 17.41
CA SER A 20 15.82 -18.10 16.61
C SER A 20 17.23 -18.15 16.03
N LEU A 21 17.47 -17.44 14.93
CA LEU A 21 18.82 -17.21 14.42
C LEU A 21 19.65 -16.46 15.47
N TYR A 22 20.92 -16.83 15.59
CA TYR A 22 21.88 -16.04 16.36
C TYR A 22 22.21 -14.74 15.62
N GLU A 23 22.58 -13.69 16.37
CA GLU A 23 22.89 -12.36 15.81
C GLU A 23 24.00 -12.42 14.76
N ASP A 24 25.01 -13.26 14.98
CA ASP A 24 26.15 -13.46 14.08
C ASP A 24 25.80 -14.24 12.81
N GLN A 25 24.62 -14.86 12.75
CA GLN A 25 24.16 -15.64 11.61
C GLN A 25 23.28 -14.85 10.63
N VAL A 26 22.80 -13.66 11.03
CA VAL A 26 21.95 -12.82 10.19
C VAL A 26 22.74 -12.26 9.01
N GLY A 27 22.21 -12.42 7.80
CA GLY A 27 22.81 -11.99 6.54
C GLY A 27 23.89 -12.93 5.97
N LEU A 28 24.27 -14.00 6.69
CA LEU A 28 25.28 -14.96 6.20
C LEU A 28 24.68 -16.07 5.34
N MET A 29 23.49 -16.55 5.71
CA MET A 29 22.88 -17.77 5.15
C MET A 29 21.47 -17.51 4.60
N ASP A 30 20.83 -16.46 5.08
CA ASP A 30 19.48 -16.04 4.78
C ASP A 30 19.46 -15.04 3.63
N TRP A 31 18.42 -15.16 2.80
CA TRP A 31 18.11 -14.22 1.76
C TRP A 31 16.61 -13.93 1.81
N HIS A 32 16.25 -12.69 1.49
CA HIS A 32 14.85 -12.28 1.43
C HIS A 32 14.61 -11.53 0.13
N GLN A 33 13.74 -12.11 -0.70
CA GLN A 33 13.32 -11.46 -1.94
C GLN A 33 11.86 -11.03 -1.83
N GLN A 34 11.64 -9.76 -2.11
CA GLN A 34 10.34 -9.14 -2.04
C GLN A 34 9.72 -9.05 -3.43
N TYR A 35 8.50 -9.55 -3.55
CA TYR A 35 7.68 -9.46 -4.76
C TYR A 35 6.41 -8.64 -4.48
N ILE A 36 5.75 -8.23 -5.56
CA ILE A 36 4.52 -7.41 -5.53
C ILE A 36 3.30 -8.13 -6.14
N GLY A 37 3.51 -9.27 -6.81
CA GLY A 37 2.46 -9.98 -7.54
C GLY A 37 2.26 -9.44 -8.96
N LYS A 38 1.13 -9.81 -9.58
CA LYS A 38 0.77 -9.43 -10.96
C LYS A 38 0.23 -8.00 -11.02
N VAL A 39 0.84 -7.15 -11.84
CA VAL A 39 0.46 -5.74 -11.99
C VAL A 39 -0.88 -5.59 -12.71
N LYS A 40 -1.80 -4.80 -12.13
CA LYS A 40 -3.07 -4.37 -12.74
C LYS A 40 -2.92 -3.00 -13.40
N HIS A 41 -2.41 -2.03 -12.66
CA HIS A 41 -2.23 -0.65 -13.12
C HIS A 41 -0.81 -0.15 -12.82
N ALA A 42 -0.31 0.73 -13.68
CA ALA A 42 1.00 1.34 -13.53
C ALA A 42 0.95 2.82 -13.93
N VAL A 43 1.43 3.69 -13.04
CA VAL A 43 1.47 5.14 -13.23
C VAL A 43 2.91 5.61 -13.17
N PHE A 44 3.37 6.20 -14.27
CA PHE A 44 4.76 6.60 -14.42
C PHE A 44 4.97 8.01 -13.91
N HIS A 45 5.87 8.15 -12.93
CA HIS A 45 6.26 9.43 -12.38
C HIS A 45 7.66 9.81 -12.85
N THR A 46 7.72 10.66 -13.88
CA THR A 46 8.97 11.13 -14.49
C THR A 46 9.10 12.65 -14.41
N GLN A 47 9.41 13.16 -13.23
CA GLN A 47 9.76 14.58 -13.10
C GLN A 47 11.12 14.86 -13.75
N LYS A 48 11.25 16.03 -14.40
CA LYS A 48 12.48 16.45 -15.10
C LYS A 48 13.73 16.45 -14.20
N ALA A 49 13.58 16.68 -12.89
CA ALA A 49 14.69 16.76 -11.93
C ALA A 49 14.56 15.79 -10.74
N GLY A 50 13.72 14.76 -10.84
CA GLY A 50 13.38 13.86 -9.72
C GLY A 50 13.86 12.42 -9.89
N ARG A 51 13.69 11.62 -8.83
CA ARG A 51 13.80 10.15 -8.95
C ARG A 51 12.73 9.66 -9.93
N LYS A 52 13.15 8.86 -10.91
CA LYS A 52 12.23 8.22 -11.85
C LYS A 52 11.59 7.04 -11.12
N ARG A 53 10.27 7.09 -10.94
CA ARG A 53 9.53 6.05 -10.24
C ARG A 53 8.34 5.60 -11.05
N VAL A 54 7.95 4.35 -10.87
CA VAL A 54 6.64 3.85 -11.30
C VAL A 54 5.88 3.42 -10.05
N VAL A 55 4.63 3.82 -9.97
CA VAL A 55 3.72 3.37 -8.93
C VAL A 55 2.81 2.31 -9.54
N VAL A 56 2.66 1.19 -8.86
CA VAL A 56 1.92 0.04 -9.36
C VAL A 56 0.87 -0.40 -8.34
N SER A 57 -0.27 -0.85 -8.84
CA SER A 57 -1.24 -1.65 -8.09
C SER A 57 -1.30 -3.06 -8.66
N THR A 58 -1.50 -4.06 -7.80
CA THR A 58 -1.46 -5.48 -8.20
C THR A 58 -2.72 -6.24 -7.87
N GLU A 59 -2.85 -7.45 -8.43
CA GLU A 59 -3.97 -8.37 -8.14
C GLU A 59 -3.98 -8.85 -6.68
N GLU A 60 -2.81 -8.84 -6.03
CA GLU A 60 -2.62 -9.21 -4.61
C GLU A 60 -2.87 -8.03 -3.65
N ASN A 61 -3.61 -7.01 -4.10
CA ASN A 61 -3.92 -5.80 -3.34
C ASN A 61 -2.68 -5.07 -2.81
N VAL A 62 -1.58 -5.09 -3.58
CA VAL A 62 -0.35 -4.38 -3.23
C VAL A 62 -0.28 -3.05 -3.97
N VAL A 63 0.01 -1.97 -3.23
CA VAL A 63 0.47 -0.70 -3.78
C VAL A 63 1.97 -0.61 -3.58
N ALA A 64 2.73 -0.36 -4.63
CA ALA A 64 4.18 -0.22 -4.51
C ALA A 64 4.72 0.91 -5.38
N SER A 65 5.81 1.53 -4.91
CA SER A 65 6.64 2.41 -5.73
C SER A 65 7.96 1.72 -6.05
N LEU A 66 8.29 1.66 -7.34
CA LEU A 66 9.47 1.00 -7.85
C LEU A 66 10.42 2.03 -8.50
N ASP A 67 11.71 1.77 -8.43
CA ASP A 67 12.71 2.46 -9.23
C ASP A 67 12.59 2.06 -10.70
N LEU A 68 12.37 3.05 -11.57
CA LEU A 68 12.32 2.84 -13.02
C LEU A 68 13.66 2.37 -13.62
N ARG A 69 14.78 2.61 -12.92
CA ARG A 69 16.11 2.24 -13.42
C ARG A 69 16.52 0.83 -13.03
N ARG A 70 16.33 0.46 -11.76
CA ARG A 70 16.83 -0.80 -11.18
C ARG A 70 15.74 -1.81 -10.84
N GLY A 71 14.47 -1.40 -10.79
CA GLY A 71 13.37 -2.24 -10.33
C GLY A 71 13.34 -2.47 -8.82
N GLU A 72 14.17 -1.75 -8.06
CA GLU A 72 14.15 -1.79 -6.59
C GLU A 72 12.82 -1.25 -6.06
N ILE A 73 12.32 -1.86 -4.98
CA ILE A 73 11.10 -1.42 -4.30
C ILE A 73 11.49 -0.29 -3.34
N PHE A 74 10.96 0.91 -3.53
CA PHE A 74 11.12 2.00 -2.57
C PHE A 74 10.25 1.79 -1.34
N TRP A 75 9.00 1.42 -1.56
CA TRP A 75 8.04 1.09 -0.54
C TRP A 75 6.94 0.21 -1.15
N ARG A 76 6.31 -0.60 -0.29
CA ARG A 76 5.17 -1.45 -0.64
C ARG A 76 4.19 -1.48 0.53
N HIS A 77 2.90 -1.54 0.21
CA HIS A 77 1.82 -1.75 1.15
C HIS A 77 0.93 -2.86 0.65
N VAL A 78 0.76 -3.89 1.47
CA VAL A 78 -0.17 -4.99 1.21
C VAL A 78 -1.46 -4.65 1.93
N LEU A 79 -2.53 -4.40 1.17
CA LEU A 79 -3.84 -4.09 1.72
C LEU A 79 -4.60 -5.38 2.06
N GLY A 80 -5.72 -5.24 2.76
CA GLY A 80 -6.57 -6.38 3.13
C GLY A 80 -7.13 -7.12 1.90
N THR A 81 -7.55 -8.38 2.08
CA THR A 81 -8.11 -9.20 0.99
C THR A 81 -9.38 -8.60 0.38
N ASN A 82 -10.15 -7.85 1.18
CA ASN A 82 -11.40 -7.19 0.75
C ASN A 82 -11.17 -5.76 0.21
N ASP A 83 -9.91 -5.36 0.09
CA ASP A 83 -9.47 -4.01 -0.24
C ASP A 83 -8.80 -3.99 -1.61
N ALA A 84 -9.55 -4.51 -2.59
CA ALA A 84 -9.09 -4.59 -3.96
C ALA A 84 -8.92 -3.18 -4.53
N ILE A 85 -7.74 -2.90 -5.07
CA ILE A 85 -7.45 -1.61 -5.70
C ILE A 85 -8.06 -1.64 -7.10
N ASP A 86 -8.96 -0.69 -7.35
CA ASP A 86 -9.65 -0.54 -8.64
C ASP A 86 -8.89 0.42 -9.54
N GLU A 87 -8.39 1.52 -8.97
CA GLU A 87 -7.70 2.55 -9.74
C GLU A 87 -6.64 3.28 -8.91
N ILE A 88 -5.65 3.81 -9.61
CA ILE A 88 -4.51 4.50 -9.03
C ILE A 88 -4.06 5.61 -9.96
N ASP A 89 -3.75 6.77 -9.39
CA ASP A 89 -3.18 7.91 -10.12
C ASP A 89 -2.34 8.80 -9.19
N ILE A 90 -1.64 9.80 -9.74
CA ILE A 90 -0.75 10.69 -8.98
C ILE A 90 -1.28 12.13 -9.02
N ALA A 91 -1.65 12.65 -7.84
CA ALA A 91 -2.02 14.04 -7.64
C ALA A 91 -0.80 14.92 -7.31
N LEU A 92 -0.80 16.16 -7.84
CA LEU A 92 0.22 17.19 -7.58
C LEU A 92 1.68 16.76 -7.80
N GLY A 93 1.91 15.63 -8.48
CA GLY A 93 3.21 15.01 -8.60
C GLY A 93 3.85 14.58 -7.25
N LYS A 94 3.08 14.54 -6.16
CA LYS A 94 3.57 14.26 -4.80
C LYS A 94 2.77 13.18 -4.09
N TYR A 95 1.49 13.03 -4.41
CA TYR A 95 0.61 12.11 -3.71
C TYR A 95 0.14 11.02 -4.66
N VAL A 96 0.23 9.77 -4.23
CA VAL A 96 -0.43 8.64 -4.89
C VAL A 96 -1.84 8.58 -4.36
N ILE A 97 -2.83 8.60 -5.24
CA ILE A 97 -4.23 8.43 -4.91
C ILE A 97 -4.63 7.02 -5.34
N THR A 98 -5.22 6.28 -4.41
CA THR A 98 -5.75 4.93 -4.69
C THR A 98 -7.22 4.90 -4.36
N LEU A 99 -7.99 4.30 -5.27
CA LEU A 99 -9.40 4.00 -5.09
C LEU A 99 -9.55 2.48 -4.97
N SER A 100 -10.20 2.03 -3.90
CA SER A 100 -10.31 0.61 -3.58
C SER A 100 -11.69 0.23 -3.05
N SER A 101 -11.90 -1.08 -2.91
CA SER A 101 -13.15 -1.70 -2.47
C SER A 101 -14.34 -1.26 -3.34
N GLU A 102 -14.22 -1.41 -4.65
CA GLU A 102 -15.25 -1.05 -5.64
C GLU A 102 -15.60 0.45 -5.62
N GLY A 103 -14.60 1.29 -5.34
CA GLY A 103 -14.77 2.74 -5.26
C GLY A 103 -15.36 3.27 -3.95
N SER A 104 -15.36 2.47 -2.88
CA SER A 104 -15.86 2.90 -1.56
C SER A 104 -14.77 3.52 -0.68
N ILE A 105 -13.49 3.23 -0.91
CA ILE A 105 -12.39 3.74 -0.08
C ILE A 105 -11.41 4.52 -0.96
N LEU A 106 -11.13 5.75 -0.55
CA LEU A 106 -10.17 6.62 -1.18
C LEU A 106 -9.01 6.88 -0.22
N ARG A 107 -7.78 6.73 -0.70
CA ARG A 107 -6.57 7.00 0.10
C ARG A 107 -5.59 7.86 -0.65
N ALA A 108 -4.88 8.68 0.11
CA ALA A 108 -3.70 9.38 -0.37
C ALA A 108 -2.46 8.87 0.36
N TRP A 109 -1.41 8.59 -0.42
CA TRP A 109 -0.11 8.18 0.05
C TRP A 109 0.93 9.21 -0.38
N ASN A 110 1.90 9.49 0.47
CA ASN A 110 3.02 10.33 0.13
C ASN A 110 3.99 9.56 -0.78
N LEU A 111 4.25 10.06 -1.99
CA LEU A 111 5.04 9.36 -3.02
C LEU A 111 6.50 9.06 -2.60
N PRO A 112 7.22 9.93 -1.85
CA PRO A 112 8.60 9.69 -1.45
C PRO A 112 8.81 8.45 -0.59
N ASP A 113 7.99 8.28 0.45
CA ASP A 113 8.17 7.31 1.55
C ASP A 113 7.01 6.32 1.69
N GLY A 114 5.91 6.52 0.97
CA GLY A 114 4.74 5.66 1.01
C GLY A 114 3.85 5.88 2.23
N GLN A 115 4.05 6.92 3.04
CA GLN A 115 3.21 7.12 4.22
C GLN A 115 1.77 7.46 3.84
N MET A 116 0.79 6.85 4.51
CA MET A 116 -0.63 7.20 4.34
C MET A 116 -0.87 8.60 4.91
N VAL A 117 -1.38 9.50 4.08
CA VAL A 117 -1.68 10.90 4.46
C VAL A 117 -3.09 10.98 5.03
N TRP A 118 -4.05 10.37 4.34
CA TRP A 118 -5.44 10.29 4.76
C TRP A 118 -6.17 9.14 4.06
N GLU A 119 -7.29 8.75 4.65
CA GLU A 119 -8.27 7.80 4.13
C GLU A 119 -9.66 8.41 4.25
N SER A 120 -10.50 8.22 3.23
CA SER A 120 -11.88 8.68 3.21
C SER A 120 -12.79 7.59 2.65
N PHE A 121 -14.00 7.49 3.22
CA PHE A 121 -15.03 6.55 2.81
C PHE A 121 -16.06 7.27 1.93
N LEU A 122 -16.31 6.73 0.74
CA LEU A 122 -17.29 7.23 -0.21
C LEU A 122 -18.59 6.44 -0.05
N PRO A 123 -19.69 7.10 0.34
CA PRO A 123 -20.97 6.42 0.54
C PRO A 123 -21.58 6.01 -0.80
N GLY A 124 -22.09 4.79 -0.87
CA GLY A 124 -22.94 4.34 -1.97
C GLY A 124 -23.21 2.85 -1.94
N SER A 125 -24.32 2.43 -2.54
CA SER A 125 -24.86 1.07 -2.41
C SER A 125 -24.95 0.31 -3.73
N ASN A 126 -24.73 0.97 -4.86
CA ASN A 126 -24.94 0.38 -6.17
C ASN A 126 -23.59 0.05 -6.82
N PRO A 127 -23.25 -1.24 -6.96
CA PRO A 127 -21.99 -1.63 -7.59
C PRO A 127 -21.97 -1.09 -9.03
N SER A 128 -21.03 -0.19 -9.30
CA SER A 128 -20.82 0.42 -10.62
C SER A 128 -19.33 0.51 -10.87
N LYS A 129 -18.92 0.58 -12.14
CA LYS A 129 -17.50 0.76 -12.46
C LYS A 129 -17.02 2.08 -11.87
N SER A 130 -16.04 2.00 -10.98
CA SER A 130 -15.39 3.16 -10.41
C SER A 130 -14.46 3.80 -11.45
N LEU A 131 -14.40 5.14 -11.43
CA LEU A 131 -13.49 5.93 -12.26
C LEU A 131 -12.88 7.04 -11.40
N LEU A 132 -11.56 7.15 -11.44
CA LEU A 132 -10.74 8.16 -10.80
C LEU A 132 -10.16 9.05 -11.90
N SER A 133 -10.48 10.34 -11.83
CA SER A 133 -9.92 11.34 -12.73
C SER A 133 -9.31 12.47 -11.92
N ILE A 134 -8.00 12.67 -12.09
CA ILE A 134 -7.28 13.76 -11.45
C ILE A 134 -7.05 14.86 -12.49
N SER A 135 -7.68 16.02 -12.27
CA SER A 135 -7.48 17.17 -13.15
C SER A 135 -6.17 17.87 -12.83
N THR A 136 -5.26 17.90 -13.79
CA THR A 136 -3.92 18.50 -13.63
C THR A 136 -3.80 19.91 -14.21
N ASN A 137 -4.89 20.52 -14.69
CA ASN A 137 -4.84 21.76 -15.48
C ASN A 137 -5.94 22.78 -15.13
N LEU A 138 -6.17 23.07 -13.86
CA LEU A 138 -6.77 24.36 -13.49
C LEU A 138 -5.64 25.38 -13.32
N LYS A 139 -5.37 26.10 -14.41
CA LYS A 139 -4.22 26.99 -14.63
C LYS A 139 -4.11 28.20 -13.68
N VAL A 140 -4.83 28.22 -12.55
CA VAL A 140 -4.93 29.38 -11.66
C VAL A 140 -4.89 29.03 -10.17
N ASP A 141 -4.97 27.78 -9.74
CA ASP A 141 -4.81 27.46 -8.31
C ASP A 141 -4.06 26.17 -8.05
N LYS A 142 -3.34 26.11 -6.93
CA LYS A 142 -2.44 25.00 -6.54
C LYS A 142 -3.18 23.72 -6.11
N ASP A 143 -4.45 23.60 -6.48
CA ASP A 143 -5.33 22.54 -6.00
C ASP A 143 -5.61 21.57 -7.15
N SER A 144 -5.25 20.29 -6.94
CA SER A 144 -5.67 19.21 -7.82
C SER A 144 -7.07 18.79 -7.40
N LEU A 145 -8.05 19.03 -8.25
CA LEU A 145 -9.40 18.50 -8.08
C LEU A 145 -9.36 17.00 -8.37
N ILE A 146 -9.75 16.19 -7.39
CA ILE A 146 -9.88 14.74 -7.55
C ILE A 146 -11.37 14.46 -7.81
N LEU A 147 -11.68 14.06 -9.03
CA LEU A 147 -13.03 13.64 -9.42
C LEU A 147 -13.13 12.13 -9.38
N ILE A 148 -14.11 11.62 -8.65
CA ILE A 148 -14.34 10.20 -8.50
C ILE A 148 -15.79 9.92 -8.85
N TYR A 149 -16.00 9.01 -9.79
CA TYR A 149 -17.30 8.42 -10.00
C TYR A 149 -17.30 7.02 -9.38
N SER A 150 -18.09 6.83 -8.32
CA SER A 150 -18.27 5.53 -7.70
C SER A 150 -19.69 5.41 -7.16
N ASN A 151 -20.20 4.19 -7.15
CA ASN A 151 -21.53 3.86 -6.62
C ASN A 151 -22.71 4.68 -7.17
N GLY A 152 -22.61 5.16 -8.42
CA GLY A 152 -23.63 6.02 -9.04
C GLY A 152 -23.60 7.48 -8.58
N CYS A 153 -22.58 7.89 -7.82
CA CYS A 153 -22.36 9.26 -7.38
C CYS A 153 -21.05 9.82 -7.94
N LEU A 154 -21.01 11.13 -8.16
CA LEU A 154 -19.81 11.87 -8.50
C LEU A 154 -19.35 12.64 -7.27
N HIS A 155 -18.17 12.29 -6.79
CA HIS A 155 -17.48 12.92 -5.67
C HIS A 155 -16.39 13.85 -6.21
N ALA A 156 -16.25 15.02 -5.60
CA ALA A 156 -15.16 15.95 -5.84
C ALA A 156 -14.47 16.19 -4.49
N VAL A 157 -13.16 15.92 -4.45
CA VAL A 157 -12.30 16.09 -3.27
C VAL A 157 -11.18 17.07 -3.61
#